data_AF-A0A139AAQ3-F1
#
_entry.id   AF-A0A139AAQ3-F1
#
_cell.length_a   1.000
_cell.length_b   1.000
_cell.length_c   1.000
_cell.angle_alpha   90.00
_cell.angle_beta   90.00
_cell.angle_gamma   90.00
#
_symmetry.space_group_name_H-M   'P 1'
#
loop_
_entity.id
_entity.type
_entity.pdbx_description
1 polymer ?
#
loop_
_entity_poly.entity_id
_entity_poly.type
_entity_poly.pdbx_seq_one_letter_code
_entity_poly.pdbx_strand_id
1 'polypeptide(L)'
;MTGTAALPYSPSLWNYSLSPGWTEQEVQVFRNAVMKFGVGNWAGIITSGCLPGKTNSQMNLQLQRILGQQSIAEFQGIHMDPETVGKLNSERRDVTRKNGLIVHTGKKLTRNEILQKVEGNRAKHEISEIERDVIELPTPLDPGEIPALLEQKRTRLKQLELQLQEVRQQITERTAYLVGQEQQL
;
A
#
# COMPACT_ATOMS: atom_id res chain seq x y z
N MET A 1 37.39 -19.44 3.91
CA MET A 1 36.71 -18.12 4.07
C MET A 1 35.64 -18.03 3.00
N THR A 2 34.46 -18.56 3.28
CA THR A 2 33.35 -18.62 2.31
C THR A 2 32.57 -17.32 2.37
N GLY A 3 32.74 -16.48 1.34
CA GLY A 3 31.95 -15.28 1.14
C GLY A 3 30.49 -15.64 0.91
N THR A 4 29.62 -15.18 1.80
CA THR A 4 28.18 -15.22 1.65
C THR A 4 27.77 -14.30 0.50
N ALA A 5 27.49 -14.88 -0.66
CA ALA A 5 26.80 -14.19 -1.74
C ALA A 5 25.43 -13.73 -1.21
N ALA A 6 25.25 -12.42 -1.08
CA ALA A 6 23.96 -11.83 -0.75
C ALA A 6 22.97 -12.19 -1.87
N LEU A 7 21.89 -12.89 -1.52
CA LEU A 7 20.82 -13.21 -2.45
C LEU A 7 20.24 -11.92 -3.04
N PRO A 8 19.95 -11.86 -4.35
CA PRO A 8 19.29 -10.72 -4.95
C PRO A 8 17.92 -10.54 -4.30
N TYR A 9 17.69 -9.35 -3.76
CA TYR A 9 16.40 -8.93 -3.21
C TYR A 9 15.35 -9.12 -4.30
N SER A 10 14.40 -10.04 -4.10
CA SER A 10 13.23 -10.13 -4.97
C SER A 10 12.49 -8.81 -4.80
N PRO A 11 12.33 -7.99 -5.86
CA PRO A 11 11.52 -6.79 -5.74
C PRO A 11 10.11 -7.24 -5.38
N SER A 12 9.62 -6.86 -4.22
CA SER A 12 8.18 -6.95 -3.96
C SER A 12 7.45 -6.21 -5.08
N LEU A 13 6.18 -6.54 -5.34
CA LEU A 13 5.32 -5.79 -6.27
C LEU A 13 5.39 -4.26 -6.03
N TRP A 14 5.74 -3.91 -4.80
CA TRP A 14 5.99 -2.60 -4.26
C TRP A 14 7.50 -2.31 -4.20
N ASN A 15 7.97 -1.26 -4.87
CA ASN A 15 9.38 -0.83 -4.81
C ASN A 15 9.77 -0.17 -3.47
N TYR A 16 9.01 -0.40 -2.39
CA TYR A 16 9.21 0.20 -1.07
C TYR A 16 8.92 -0.79 0.07
N SER A 17 9.52 -0.53 1.24
CA SER A 17 9.30 -1.34 2.46
C SER A 17 8.11 -0.83 3.26
N LEU A 18 7.28 -1.73 3.79
CA LEU A 18 6.15 -1.38 4.65
C LEU A 18 6.63 -0.87 6.01
N SER A 19 6.02 0.21 6.52
CA SER A 19 6.25 0.67 7.90
C SER A 19 5.73 -0.38 8.90
N PRO A 20 6.38 -0.54 10.07
CA PRO A 20 5.90 -1.46 11.10
C PRO A 20 4.42 -1.20 11.43
N GLY A 21 3.62 -2.26 11.50
CA GLY A 21 2.18 -2.16 11.77
C GLY A 21 1.32 -1.75 10.57
N TRP A 22 1.84 -1.85 9.34
CA TRP A 22 1.08 -1.69 8.10
C TRP A 22 0.94 -3.02 7.36
N THR A 23 -0.28 -3.28 6.89
CA THR A 23 -0.57 -4.34 5.92
C THR A 23 -0.58 -3.77 4.51
N GLU A 24 -0.40 -4.64 3.50
CA GLU A 24 -0.46 -4.23 2.09
C GLU A 24 -1.82 -3.60 1.73
N GLN A 25 -2.91 -4.15 2.28
CA GLN A 25 -4.26 -3.63 2.09
C GLN A 25 -4.40 -2.20 2.63
N GLU A 26 -3.93 -1.96 3.86
CA GLU A 26 -3.94 -0.62 4.45
C GLU A 26 -3.09 0.37 3.63
N VAL A 27 -1.97 -0.07 3.06
CA VAL A 27 -1.16 0.80 2.20
C VAL A 27 -1.88 1.14 0.91
N GLN A 28 -2.60 0.20 0.30
CA GLN A 28 -3.41 0.51 -0.88
C GLN A 28 -4.53 1.50 -0.56
N VAL A 29 -5.21 1.31 0.58
CA VAL A 29 -6.23 2.26 1.08
C VAL A 29 -5.60 3.63 1.33
N PHE A 30 -4.40 3.67 1.92
CA PHE A 30 -3.68 4.92 2.15
C PHE A 30 -3.25 5.63 0.87
N ARG A 31 -2.78 4.90 -0.14
CA ARG A 31 -2.49 5.44 -1.48
C ARG A 31 -3.73 6.10 -2.08
N ASN A 32 -4.85 5.38 -2.07
CA ASN A 32 -6.14 5.90 -2.55
C ASN A 32 -6.58 7.13 -1.74
N ALA A 33 -6.41 7.12 -0.42
CA ALA A 33 -6.76 8.24 0.45
C ALA A 33 -5.90 9.48 0.18
N VAL A 34 -4.60 9.31 -0.06
CA VAL A 34 -3.69 10.40 -0.45
C VAL A 34 -4.07 11.00 -1.80
N MET A 35 -4.43 10.16 -2.77
CA MET A 35 -4.93 10.62 -4.07
C MET A 35 -6.25 11.40 -3.91
N LYS A 36 -7.15 10.93 -3.05
CA LYS A 36 -8.47 11.55 -2.83
C LYS A 36 -8.39 12.87 -2.06
N PHE A 37 -7.67 12.91 -0.94
CA PHE A 37 -7.63 14.06 -0.02
C PHE A 37 -6.45 15.00 -0.24
N GLY A 38 -5.44 14.56 -0.98
CA GLY A 38 -4.19 15.27 -1.21
C GLY A 38 -3.11 14.95 -0.16
N VAL A 39 -1.85 15.04 -0.58
CA VAL A 39 -0.69 14.81 0.30
C VAL A 39 -0.69 15.83 1.45
N GLY A 40 -0.52 15.35 2.68
CA GLY A 40 -0.45 16.20 3.87
C GLY A 40 -1.81 16.50 4.51
N ASN A 41 -2.93 16.14 3.88
CA ASN A 41 -4.27 16.31 4.44
C ASN A 41 -4.66 15.12 5.35
N TRP A 42 -3.92 14.94 6.43
CA TRP A 42 -4.11 13.81 7.36
C TRP A 42 -5.45 13.86 8.09
N ALA A 43 -5.94 15.07 8.39
CA ALA A 43 -7.23 15.24 9.04
C ALA A 43 -8.37 14.66 8.18
N GLY A 44 -8.39 14.96 6.88
CA GLY A 44 -9.39 14.38 5.97
C GLY A 44 -9.36 12.86 5.92
N ILE A 45 -8.16 12.27 5.87
CA ILE A 45 -7.98 10.81 5.89
C ILE A 45 -8.49 10.21 7.21
N ILE A 46 -8.17 10.83 8.36
CA ILE A 46 -8.63 10.35 9.67
C ILE A 46 -10.15 10.47 9.80
N THR A 47 -10.73 11.61 9.43
CA THR A 47 -12.18 11.84 9.48
C THR A 47 -12.93 10.86 8.57
N SER A 48 -12.34 10.46 7.45
CA SER A 48 -12.94 9.44 6.57
C SER A 48 -13.03 8.06 7.21
N GLY A 49 -12.25 7.78 8.26
CA GLY A 49 -12.24 6.50 8.97
C GLY A 49 -11.70 5.31 8.17
N CYS A 50 -11.17 5.51 6.96
CA CYS A 50 -10.68 4.42 6.11
C CYS A 50 -9.42 3.71 6.66
N LEU A 51 -8.71 4.33 7.61
CA LEU A 51 -7.50 3.80 8.24
C LEU A 51 -7.61 3.89 9.78
N PRO A 52 -8.42 3.03 10.41
CA PRO A 52 -8.67 3.11 11.84
C PRO A 52 -7.38 2.89 12.64
N GLY A 53 -7.16 3.77 13.63
CA GLY A 53 -6.00 3.70 14.53
C GLY A 53 -4.66 4.12 13.93
N LYS A 54 -4.58 4.53 12.66
CA LYS A 54 -3.36 5.10 12.08
C LYS A 54 -3.20 6.57 12.49
N THR A 55 -2.02 6.90 12.99
CA THR A 55 -1.65 8.26 13.39
C THR A 55 -1.05 9.06 12.25
N ASN A 56 -1.06 10.40 12.36
CA ASN A 56 -0.37 11.30 11.43
C ASN A 56 1.09 10.91 11.21
N SER A 57 1.81 10.56 12.28
CA SER A 57 3.21 10.17 12.21
C SER A 57 3.41 8.88 11.42
N GLN A 58 2.55 7.87 11.63
CA GLN A 58 2.60 6.61 10.89
C GLN A 58 2.28 6.81 9.40
N MET A 59 1.26 7.62 9.08
CA MET A 59 0.91 7.96 7.70
C MET A 59 2.04 8.72 7.00
N ASN A 60 2.65 9.70 7.67
CA ASN A 60 3.76 10.46 7.12
C ASN A 60 4.98 9.56 6.83
N LEU A 61 5.36 8.69 7.78
CA LEU A 61 6.45 7.72 7.57
C LEU A 61 6.14 6.77 6.42
N GLN A 62 4.90 6.27 6.33
CA GLN A 62 4.50 5.39 5.25
C GLN A 62 4.56 6.10 3.89
N LEU A 63 4.10 7.35 3.80
CA LEU A 63 4.17 8.13 2.57
C LEU A 63 5.61 8.36 2.12
N GLN A 64 6.52 8.70 3.04
CA GLN A 64 7.95 8.87 2.74
C GLN A 64 8.54 7.61 2.10
N ARG A 65 8.13 6.43 2.57
CA ARG A 65 8.58 5.15 2.00
C ARG A 65 8.02 4.91 0.61
N ILE A 66 6.73 5.19 0.40
CA ILE A 66 6.10 5.04 -0.92
C ILE A 66 6.77 5.98 -1.93
N LEU A 67 6.99 7.25 -1.57
CA LEU A 67 7.65 8.23 -2.44
C LEU A 67 9.16 7.96 -2.60
N GLY A 68 9.77 7.15 -1.75
CA GLY A 68 11.21 6.90 -1.73
C GLY A 68 12.05 8.11 -1.28
N GLN A 69 11.46 9.08 -0.55
CA GLN A 69 12.15 10.28 -0.08
C GLN A 69 11.65 10.76 1.29
N GLN A 70 12.54 11.39 2.07
CA GLN A 70 12.19 11.85 3.43
C GLN A 70 11.36 13.14 3.44
N SER A 71 11.60 14.04 2.51
CA SER A 71 10.84 15.28 2.42
C SER A 71 9.53 15.04 1.68
N ILE A 72 8.41 15.52 2.22
CA ILE A 72 7.11 15.52 1.51
C ILE A 72 6.60 16.94 1.23
N ALA A 73 7.32 17.96 1.69
CA ALA A 73 6.87 19.35 1.65
C ALA A 73 6.61 19.86 0.23
N GLU A 74 7.33 19.33 -0.76
CA GLU A 74 7.17 19.67 -2.18
C GLU A 74 5.96 19.01 -2.84
N PHE A 75 5.24 18.14 -2.13
CA PHE A 75 4.00 17.53 -2.60
C PHE A 75 2.77 17.99 -1.81
N GLN A 76 2.95 18.86 -0.82
CA GLN A 76 1.88 19.28 0.09
C GLN A 76 0.66 19.84 -0.68
N GLY A 77 -0.52 19.26 -0.44
CA GLY A 77 -1.78 19.67 -1.05
C GLY A 77 -1.95 19.27 -2.52
N ILE A 78 -1.12 18.37 -3.03
CA ILE A 78 -1.26 17.80 -4.38
C ILE A 78 -2.03 16.48 -4.29
N HIS A 79 -3.00 16.31 -5.16
CA HIS A 79 -3.70 15.04 -5.36
C HIS A 79 -2.92 14.24 -6.40
N MET A 80 -2.10 13.31 -5.95
CA MET A 80 -1.23 12.55 -6.85
C MET A 80 -1.11 11.12 -6.38
N ASP A 81 -0.79 10.22 -7.31
CA ASP A 81 -0.43 8.86 -6.97
C ASP A 81 1.03 8.80 -6.46
N PRO A 82 1.27 8.55 -5.16
CA PRO A 82 2.61 8.54 -4.59
C PRO A 82 3.51 7.42 -5.16
N GLU A 83 2.94 6.34 -5.70
CA GLU A 83 3.73 5.24 -6.26
C GLU A 83 4.46 5.65 -7.55
N THR A 84 3.86 6.53 -8.36
CA THR A 84 4.46 7.03 -9.60
C THR A 84 5.78 7.76 -9.32
N VAL A 85 5.77 8.65 -8.32
CA VAL A 85 6.96 9.36 -7.86
C VAL A 85 7.94 8.40 -7.18
N GLY A 86 7.46 7.43 -6.41
CA GLY A 86 8.29 6.37 -5.83
C GLY A 86 9.10 5.61 -6.88
N LYS A 87 8.47 5.24 -8.00
CA LYS A 87 9.12 4.57 -9.14
C LYS A 87 10.20 5.45 -9.75
N LEU A 88 9.87 6.70 -10.09
CA LEU A 88 10.85 7.66 -10.61
C LEU A 88 12.03 7.86 -9.65
N ASN A 89 11.75 8.02 -8.36
CA ASN A 89 12.77 8.20 -7.34
C ASN A 89 13.63 6.95 -7.13
N SER A 90 13.11 5.74 -7.37
CA SER A 90 13.89 4.50 -7.26
C SER A 90 14.98 4.40 -8.34
N GLU A 91 14.74 4.97 -9.52
CA GLU A 91 15.66 4.93 -10.67
C GLU A 91 16.78 5.97 -10.56
N ARG A 92 16.56 7.03 -9.78
CA ARG A 92 17.53 8.11 -9.58
C ARG A 92 18.82 7.63 -8.91
N ARG A 93 19.95 7.91 -9.56
CA ARG A 93 21.32 7.61 -9.11
C ARG A 93 22.10 8.85 -8.67
N ASP A 94 21.59 10.05 -8.99
CA ASP A 94 22.16 11.37 -8.71
C ASP A 94 21.89 11.88 -7.27
N VAL A 95 21.42 11.01 -6.38
CA VAL A 95 20.82 11.39 -5.09
C VAL A 95 21.51 10.74 -3.91
N THR A 96 21.61 11.48 -2.81
CA THR A 96 22.04 10.94 -1.52
C THR A 96 20.88 10.22 -0.85
N ARG A 97 21.14 9.03 -0.28
CA ARG A 97 20.13 8.23 0.43
C ARG A 97 20.52 7.99 1.88
N LYS A 98 19.54 8.04 2.78
CA LYS A 98 19.65 7.59 4.17
C LYS A 98 18.52 6.61 4.44
N ASN A 99 18.87 5.38 4.86
CA ASN A 99 17.91 4.28 5.06
C ASN A 99 17.08 3.98 3.80
N GLY A 100 17.69 4.05 2.62
CA GLY A 100 17.03 3.84 1.32
C GLY A 100 16.22 5.02 0.78
N LEU A 101 15.93 6.03 1.60
CA LEU A 101 15.17 7.22 1.21
C LEU A 101 16.07 8.35 0.74
N ILE A 102 15.66 9.05 -0.32
CA ILE A 102 16.33 10.27 -0.78
C ILE A 102 16.26 11.33 0.31
N VAL A 103 17.41 11.96 0.58
CA VAL A 103 17.54 13.04 1.56
C VAL A 103 17.98 14.33 0.89
N HIS A 104 17.47 15.45 1.38
CA HIS A 104 17.91 16.77 0.95
C HIS A 104 19.28 17.07 1.56
N THR A 105 20.31 17.11 0.72
CA THR A 105 21.68 17.51 1.11
C THR A 105 21.92 18.94 0.65
N GLY A 106 21.62 19.91 1.51
CA GLY A 106 21.80 21.33 1.18
C GLY A 106 21.23 22.27 2.23
N LYS A 107 21.27 23.58 1.91
CA LYS A 107 20.65 24.60 2.75
C LYS A 107 19.15 24.34 2.87
N LYS A 108 18.58 24.72 4.02
CA LYS A 108 17.13 24.65 4.25
C LYS A 108 16.43 25.47 3.17
N LEU A 109 15.50 24.83 2.46
CA LEU A 109 14.68 25.51 1.45
C LEU A 109 13.84 26.60 2.12
N THR A 110 13.78 27.75 1.47
CA THR A 110 12.90 28.84 1.84
C THR A 110 11.45 28.50 1.49
N ARG A 111 10.50 29.23 2.10
CA ARG A 111 9.07 29.06 1.82
C ARG A 111 8.75 29.23 0.32
N ASN A 112 9.37 30.21 -0.34
CA ASN A 112 9.11 30.50 -1.75
C ASN A 112 9.63 29.38 -2.68
N GLU A 113 10.80 28.82 -2.39
CA GLU A 113 11.32 27.67 -3.15
C GLU A 113 10.44 26.43 -2.99
N ILE A 114 9.92 26.19 -1.78
CA ILE A 114 8.96 25.09 -1.55
C ILE A 114 7.71 25.32 -2.38
N LEU A 115 7.15 26.54 -2.39
CA LEU A 115 5.96 26.85 -3.18
C LEU A 115 6.20 26.65 -4.69
N GLN A 116 7.35 27.09 -5.20
CA GLN A 116 7.71 26.86 -6.61
C GLN A 116 7.80 25.36 -6.95
N LYS A 117 8.37 24.56 -6.03
CA LYS A 117 8.42 23.10 -6.21
C LYS A 117 7.04 22.46 -6.15
N VAL A 118 6.18 22.90 -5.23
CA VAL A 118 4.79 22.43 -5.14
C VAL A 118 4.07 22.70 -6.45
N GLU A 119 4.19 23.90 -7.01
CA GLU A 119 3.55 24.24 -8.28
C GLU A 119 4.10 23.42 -9.45
N GLY A 120 5.42 23.28 -9.52
CA GLY A 120 6.07 22.45 -10.55
C GLY A 120 5.70 20.97 -10.45
N ASN A 121 5.48 20.44 -9.25
CA ASN A 121 5.03 19.08 -9.04
C ASN A 121 3.53 18.92 -9.30
N ARG A 122 2.73 19.95 -8.98
CA ARG A 122 1.29 19.97 -9.26
C ARG A 122 1.05 19.82 -10.75
N ALA A 123 1.72 20.64 -11.56
CA ALA A 123 1.63 20.58 -13.02
C ALA A 123 2.04 19.22 -13.63
N LYS A 124 2.86 18.42 -12.92
CA LYS A 124 3.39 17.14 -13.42
C LYS A 124 2.62 15.91 -12.94
N HIS A 125 2.11 15.96 -11.72
CA HIS A 125 1.65 14.77 -11.00
C HIS A 125 0.20 14.87 -10.50
N GLU A 126 -0.43 16.04 -10.62
CA GLU A 126 -1.82 16.20 -10.18
C GLU A 126 -2.76 15.34 -11.06
N ILE A 127 -3.54 14.49 -10.40
CA ILE A 127 -4.59 13.70 -11.03
C ILE A 127 -5.81 14.57 -11.29
N SER A 128 -6.58 14.19 -12.31
CA SER A 128 -7.82 14.89 -12.65
C SER A 128 -8.88 14.76 -11.56
N GLU A 129 -9.83 15.69 -11.52
CA GLU A 129 -10.97 15.63 -10.59
C GLU A 129 -11.81 14.37 -10.81
N ILE A 130 -11.95 13.93 -12.06
CA ILE A 130 -12.68 12.70 -12.40
C ILE A 130 -12.00 11.48 -11.77
N GLU A 131 -10.68 11.35 -11.91
CA GLU A 131 -9.93 10.25 -11.29
C GLU A 131 -10.04 10.30 -9.76
N ARG A 132 -10.09 11.49 -9.17
CA ARG A 132 -10.25 11.68 -7.73
C ARG A 132 -11.62 11.22 -7.22
N ASP A 133 -12.68 11.54 -7.95
CA ASP A 133 -14.05 11.24 -7.53
C ASP A 133 -14.39 9.75 -7.64
N VAL A 134 -13.79 9.06 -8.61
CA VAL A 134 -13.94 7.61 -8.79
C VAL A 134 -13.26 6.81 -7.66
N ILE A 135 -12.34 7.41 -6.91
CA ILE A 135 -11.67 6.70 -5.80
C ILE A 135 -12.67 6.45 -4.68
N GLU A 136 -13.03 5.19 -4.51
CA GLU A 136 -13.80 4.71 -3.37
C GLU A 136 -12.86 4.31 -2.22
N LEU A 137 -13.17 4.81 -1.02
CA LEU A 137 -12.46 4.45 0.20
C LEU A 137 -13.35 3.53 1.03
N PRO A 138 -12.77 2.54 1.73
CA PRO A 138 -13.55 1.68 2.61
C PRO A 138 -14.18 2.55 3.71
N THR A 139 -15.50 2.49 3.80
CA THR A 139 -16.26 3.20 4.82
C THR A 139 -15.98 2.55 6.19
N PRO A 140 -15.74 3.34 7.24
CA PRO A 140 -15.70 2.81 8.60
C PRO A 140 -17.06 2.16 8.89
N LEU A 141 -17.03 0.89 9.30
CA LEU A 141 -18.22 0.20 9.77
C LEU A 141 -18.71 0.90 11.04
N ASP A 142 -20.00 1.19 11.09
CA ASP A 142 -20.62 1.68 12.31
C ASP A 142 -20.42 0.62 13.41
N PRO A 143 -20.01 0.98 14.65
CA PRO A 143 -19.86 0.03 15.73
C PRO A 143 -21.06 -0.91 15.94
N GLY A 144 -22.28 -0.46 15.61
CA GLY A 144 -23.48 -1.29 15.63
C GLY A 144 -23.53 -2.40 14.56
N GLU A 145 -22.80 -2.25 13.45
CA GLU A 145 -22.76 -3.19 12.33
C GLU A 145 -21.65 -4.24 12.46
N ILE A 146 -20.65 -3.98 13.31
CA ILE A 146 -19.51 -4.89 13.53
C ILE A 146 -19.96 -6.30 13.95
N PRO A 147 -20.91 -6.48 14.91
CA PRO A 147 -21.34 -7.82 15.31
C PRO A 147 -21.98 -8.60 14.15
N ALA A 148 -22.84 -7.95 13.37
CA ALA A 148 -23.51 -8.56 12.22
C ALA A 148 -22.51 -8.96 11.13
N LEU A 149 -21.52 -8.10 10.85
CA LEU A 149 -20.46 -8.43 9.90
C LEU A 149 -19.59 -9.60 10.37
N LEU A 150 -19.22 -9.64 11.66
CA LEU A 150 -18.44 -10.74 12.22
C LEU A 150 -19.18 -12.08 12.10
N GLU A 151 -20.49 -12.10 12.35
CA GLU A 151 -21.31 -13.30 12.20
C GLU A 151 -21.42 -13.74 10.73
N GLN A 152 -21.59 -12.79 9.80
CA GLN A 152 -21.57 -13.06 8.37
C GLN A 152 -20.22 -13.68 7.93
N LYS A 153 -19.10 -13.11 8.37
CA LYS A 153 -17.75 -13.62 8.05
C LYS A 153 -17.51 -15.01 8.64
N ARG A 154 -17.94 -15.26 9.88
CA ARG A 154 -17.87 -16.60 10.50
C ARG A 154 -18.67 -17.65 9.72
N THR A 155 -19.88 -17.29 9.30
CA THR A 155 -20.72 -18.18 8.50
C THR A 155 -20.08 -18.50 7.16
N ARG A 156 -19.53 -17.48 6.50
CA ARG A 156 -18.82 -17.66 5.22
C ARG A 156 -17.58 -18.52 5.37
N LEU A 157 -16.80 -18.34 6.44
CA LEU A 157 -15.64 -19.17 6.74
C LEU A 157 -16.04 -20.65 6.87
N LYS A 158 -17.08 -20.93 7.65
CA LYS A 158 -17.60 -22.29 7.83
C LYS A 158 -18.04 -22.93 6.52
N GLN A 159 -18.67 -22.16 5.62
CA GLN A 159 -19.02 -22.64 4.28
C GLN A 159 -17.79 -22.98 3.45
N LEU A 160 -16.76 -22.12 3.46
CA LEU A 160 -15.53 -22.34 2.73
C LEU A 160 -14.77 -23.58 3.25
N GLU A 161 -14.77 -23.81 4.56
CA GLU A 161 -14.19 -25.01 5.17
C GLU A 161 -14.88 -26.29 4.70
N LEU A 162 -16.21 -26.28 4.63
CA LEU A 162 -16.99 -27.41 4.09
C LEU A 162 -16.67 -27.67 2.62
N GLN A 163 -16.65 -26.62 1.80
CA GLN A 163 -16.29 -26.72 0.38
C GLN A 163 -14.87 -27.25 0.20
N LEU A 164 -13.92 -26.79 1.02
CA LEU A 164 -12.55 -27.27 0.97
C LEU A 164 -12.45 -28.75 1.33
N GLN A 165 -13.21 -29.20 2.35
CA GLN A 165 -13.26 -30.60 2.75
C GLN A 165 -13.81 -31.48 1.62
N GLU A 166 -14.88 -31.04 0.97
CA GLU A 166 -15.49 -31.75 -0.16
C GLU A 166 -14.51 -31.88 -1.33
N VAL A 167 -13.84 -30.77 -1.72
CA VAL A 167 -12.82 -30.80 -2.79
C VAL A 167 -11.66 -31.73 -2.42
N ARG A 168 -11.20 -31.74 -1.17
CA ARG A 168 -10.15 -32.66 -0.70
C ARG A 168 -10.59 -34.13 -0.80
N GLN A 169 -11.84 -34.42 -0.47
CA GLN A 169 -12.38 -35.76 -0.61
C GLN A 169 -12.43 -36.19 -2.08
N GLN A 170 -12.93 -35.33 -2.97
CA GLN A 170 -12.95 -35.58 -4.42
C GLN A 170 -11.54 -35.84 -4.98
N ILE A 171 -10.54 -35.06 -4.54
CA ILE A 171 -9.14 -35.29 -4.94
C ILE A 171 -8.65 -36.66 -4.46
N THR A 172 -8.95 -37.03 -3.21
CA THR A 172 -8.53 -38.31 -2.63
C THR A 172 -9.15 -39.49 -3.37
N GLU A 173 -10.45 -39.45 -3.62
CA GLU A 173 -11.19 -40.48 -4.37
C GLU A 173 -10.64 -40.62 -5.80
N ARG A 174 -10.39 -39.49 -6.48
CA ARG A 174 -9.85 -39.50 -7.83
C ARG A 174 -8.42 -40.02 -7.88
N THR A 175 -7.60 -39.71 -6.88
CA THR A 175 -6.24 -40.25 -6.75
C THR A 175 -6.27 -41.77 -6.53
N ALA A 176 -7.14 -42.26 -5.65
CA ALA A 176 -7.30 -43.69 -5.40
C ALA A 176 -7.79 -44.45 -6.65
N TYR A 177 -8.73 -43.86 -7.41
CA TYR A 177 -9.18 -44.42 -8.68
C TYR A 177 -8.04 -44.56 -9.70
N LEU A 178 -7.23 -43.51 -9.87
CA LEU A 178 -6.10 -43.52 -10.82
C LEU A 178 -5.05 -44.57 -10.45
N VAL A 179 -4.68 -44.67 -9.18
CA VAL A 179 -3.73 -45.70 -8.68
C VAL A 179 -4.31 -47.12 -8.88
N GLY A 180 -5.61 -47.30 -8.68
CA GLY A 180 -6.28 -48.59 -8.92
C GLY A 180 -6.31 -49.01 -10.39
N GLN A 181 -6.37 -48.05 -11.33
CA GLN A 181 -6.30 -48.34 -12.77
C GLN A 181 -4.88 -48.70 -13.22
N GLU A 182 -3.84 -48.11 -12.62
CA GLU A 182 -2.44 -48.45 -12.93
C GLU A 182 -2.04 -49.86 -12.46
N GLN A 183 -2.69 -50.40 -11.42
CA GLN A 183 -2.42 -51.76 -10.91
C GLN A 183 -3.13 -52.88 -11.69
N GLN A 184 -4.02 -52.53 -12.63
CA GLN A 184 -4.77 -53.48 -13.47
C GLN A 184 -4.19 -53.61 -14.89
N LEU A 185 -3.10 -52.91 -15.20
CA LEU A 185 -2.31 -53.00 -16.44
C LEU A 185 -1.00 -53.74 -16.18
#